data_AF-A0A9W3BZ36-F1
#
_entry.id   AF-A0A9W3BZ36-F1
#
_cell.length_a   1.000
_cell.length_b   1.000
_cell.length_c   1.000
_cell.angle_alpha   90.00
_cell.angle_beta   90.00
_cell.angle_gamma   90.00
#
_symmetry.space_group_name_H-M   'P 1'
#
loop_
_entity.id
_entity.type
_entity.pdbx_description
1 polymer ?
#
loop_
_entity_poly.entity_id
_entity_poly.type
_entity_poly.pdbx_seq_one_letter_code
_entity_poly.pdbx_strand_id
1 'polypeptide(L)'
;MRTLTGASPPFEFVPLSVVSFGSTVIAEGCDAASSVSWIHAWTVSHGIIAQVREYSNTSLTVTRIGGVVSGRSTEIARSHCPSVWESKFSGRAGKSVPGLVLAI
;
A
#
# COMPACT_ATOMS: atom_id res chain seq x y z
N MET A 1 8.44 -16.81 -3.31
CA MET A 1 7.74 -15.77 -4.10
C MET A 1 6.90 -16.51 -5.13
N ARG A 2 5.57 -16.51 -4.99
CA ARG A 2 4.68 -17.20 -5.92
C ARG A 2 4.43 -16.25 -7.09
N THR A 3 4.92 -16.63 -8.26
CA THR A 3 4.81 -15.82 -9.46
C THR A 3 3.34 -15.78 -9.90
N LEU A 4 2.76 -14.59 -10.06
CA LEU A 4 1.42 -14.39 -10.63
C LEU A 4 1.33 -14.74 -12.14
N THR A 5 2.41 -15.30 -12.71
CA THR A 5 2.47 -15.79 -14.09
C THR A 5 1.95 -17.23 -14.18
N GLY A 6 0.66 -17.42 -13.96
CA GLY A 6 -0.16 -18.51 -14.55
C GLY A 6 0.17 -20.00 -14.28
N ALA A 7 1.27 -20.36 -13.62
CA ALA A 7 1.69 -21.77 -13.44
C ALA A 7 1.39 -22.35 -12.04
N SER A 8 0.72 -21.57 -11.18
CA SER A 8 0.30 -21.98 -9.84
C SER A 8 -1.23 -22.05 -9.78
N PRO A 9 -1.84 -22.67 -8.74
CA PRO A 9 -3.30 -22.61 -8.58
C PRO A 9 -3.81 -21.17 -8.77
N PRO A 10 -5.04 -20.95 -9.24
CA PRO A 10 -5.57 -19.60 -9.39
C PRO A 10 -5.45 -18.85 -8.06
N PHE A 11 -4.78 -17.70 -8.09
CA PHE A 11 -4.79 -16.76 -6.99
C PHE A 11 -6.12 -16.01 -7.08
N GLU A 12 -6.97 -16.18 -6.08
CA GLU A 12 -8.21 -15.44 -5.98
C GLU A 12 -7.91 -14.06 -5.41
N PHE A 13 -8.00 -13.04 -6.25
CA PHE A 13 -7.83 -11.66 -5.83
C PHE A 13 -9.10 -11.18 -5.11
N VAL A 14 -9.15 -11.39 -3.80
CA VAL A 14 -10.25 -10.94 -2.94
C VAL A 14 -9.69 -9.94 -1.92
N PRO A 15 -9.77 -8.62 -2.20
CA PRO A 15 -9.33 -7.62 -1.24
C PRO A 15 -10.18 -7.66 0.02
N LEU A 16 -9.53 -7.62 1.18
CA LEU A 16 -10.19 -7.54 2.47
C LEU A 16 -10.44 -6.08 2.89
N SER A 17 -9.67 -5.15 2.35
CA SER A 17 -9.79 -3.72 2.61
C SER A 17 -9.31 -2.93 1.39
N VAL A 18 -10.02 -1.86 1.06
CA VAL A 18 -9.69 -0.94 -0.03
C VAL A 18 -9.87 0.50 0.46
N VAL A 19 -8.88 1.36 0.22
CA VAL A 19 -8.92 2.78 0.56
C VAL A 19 -8.34 3.62 -0.57
N SER A 20 -8.82 4.84 -0.76
CA SER A 20 -8.37 5.76 -1.79
C SER A 20 -7.81 7.06 -1.22
N PHE A 21 -6.72 7.55 -1.80
CA PHE A 21 -6.10 8.84 -1.54
C PHE A 21 -5.81 9.56 -2.87
N GLY A 22 -6.73 10.44 -3.29
CA GLY A 22 -6.61 11.09 -4.60
C GLY A 22 -6.61 10.07 -5.73
N SER A 23 -5.57 10.07 -6.57
CA SER A 23 -5.38 9.09 -7.65
C SER A 23 -4.81 7.75 -7.18
N THR A 24 -4.40 7.62 -5.92
CA THR A 24 -3.81 6.39 -5.39
C THR A 24 -4.88 5.55 -4.69
N VAL A 25 -5.00 4.28 -5.05
CA VAL A 25 -5.88 3.32 -4.37
C VAL A 25 -5.02 2.22 -3.76
N ILE A 26 -5.26 1.90 -2.49
CA ILE A 26 -4.58 0.82 -1.79
C ILE A 26 -5.59 -0.28 -1.53
N ALA A 27 -5.30 -1.49 -2.01
CA ALA A 27 -6.05 -2.70 -1.71
C ALA A 27 -5.14 -3.66 -0.94
N GLU A 28 -5.61 -4.21 0.17
CA GLU A 28 -4.87 -5.24 0.92
C GLU A 28 -5.70 -6.50 1.12
N GLY A 29 -5.01 -7.62 1.19
CA GLY A 29 -5.62 -8.91 1.48
C GLY A 29 -4.60 -9.89 2.05
N CYS A 30 -5.11 -11.01 2.54
CA CYS A 30 -4.28 -12.14 2.91
C CYS A 30 -4.97 -13.44 2.51
N ASP A 31 -4.18 -14.40 2.06
CA ASP A 31 -4.64 -15.77 1.91
C ASP A 31 -4.34 -16.51 3.22
N ALA A 32 -5.40 -16.89 3.93
CA ALA A 32 -5.29 -17.62 5.19
C ALA A 32 -4.69 -19.02 5.01
N ALA A 33 -4.90 -19.65 3.85
CA ALA A 33 -4.37 -20.98 3.57
C ALA A 33 -2.86 -20.96 3.31
N SER A 34 -2.36 -19.93 2.61
CA SER A 34 -0.93 -19.79 2.32
C SER A 34 -0.15 -18.90 3.28
N SER A 35 -0.83 -18.26 4.24
CA SER A 35 -0.24 -17.26 5.16
C SER A 35 0.49 -16.12 4.42
N VAL A 36 0.10 -15.84 3.18
CA VAL A 36 0.67 -14.75 2.37
C VAL A 36 -0.24 -13.53 2.51
N SER A 37 0.36 -12.41 2.90
CA SER A 37 -0.28 -11.09 2.83
C SER A 37 0.18 -10.37 1.57
N TRP A 38 -0.71 -9.57 1.00
CA TRP A 38 -0.43 -8.77 -0.18
C TRP A 38 -1.08 -7.40 -0.06
N ILE A 39 -0.43 -6.40 -0.65
CA ILE A 39 -0.92 -5.03 -0.77
C ILE A 39 -0.67 -4.60 -2.20
N HIS A 40 -1.70 -4.10 -2.87
CA HIS A 40 -1.59 -3.47 -4.17
C HIS A 40 -1.81 -1.98 -4.03
N ALA A 41 -0.85 -1.19 -4.51
CA ALA A 41 -1.00 0.24 -4.71
C ALA A 41 -1.24 0.51 -6.19
N TRP A 42 -2.38 1.11 -6.49
CA TRP A 42 -2.80 1.47 -7.84
C TRP A 42 -2.72 2.96 -8.03
N THR A 43 -2.27 3.38 -9.21
CA THR A 43 -2.51 4.73 -9.69
C THR A 43 -3.66 4.69 -10.68
N VAL A 44 -4.75 5.37 -10.36
CA VAL A 44 -5.95 5.47 -11.19
C VAL A 44 -5.94 6.81 -11.92
N SER A 45 -6.10 6.76 -13.24
CA SER A 45 -6.18 7.92 -14.11
C SER A 45 -7.30 7.70 -15.13
N HIS A 46 -8.22 8.65 -15.25
CA HIS A 46 -9.38 8.57 -16.15
C HIS A 46 -10.22 7.29 -15.97
N GLY A 47 -10.38 6.83 -14.72
CA GLY A 47 -11.12 5.62 -14.40
C GLY A 47 -10.40 4.30 -14.73
N ILE A 48 -9.16 4.36 -15.21
CA ILE A 48 -8.33 3.19 -15.54
C ILE A 48 -7.19 3.07 -14.52
N ILE A 49 -6.88 1.85 -14.10
CA ILE A 49 -5.68 1.54 -13.32
C ILE A 49 -4.48 1.65 -14.28
N ALA A 50 -3.76 2.77 -14.20
CA ALA A 50 -2.63 3.07 -15.06
C ALA A 50 -1.31 2.46 -14.56
N GLN A 51 -1.20 2.22 -13.25
CA GLN A 51 -0.04 1.56 -12.64
C GLN A 51 -0.49 0.65 -11.50
N VAL A 52 0.23 -0.46 -11.35
CA VAL A 52 0.07 -1.39 -10.23
C VAL A 52 1.44 -1.65 -9.62
N ARG A 53 1.52 -1.53 -8.29
CA ARG A 53 2.67 -1.98 -7.50
C ARG A 53 2.18 -2.98 -6.46
N GLU A 54 2.73 -4.18 -6.50
CA GLU A 54 2.45 -5.23 -5.52
C GLU A 54 3.55 -5.27 -4.45
N TYR A 55 3.12 -5.39 -3.20
CA TYR A 55 3.96 -5.70 -2.05
C TYR A 55 3.46 -7.01 -1.44
N SER A 56 4.29 -8.05 -1.46
CA SER A 56 3.98 -9.33 -0.80
C SER A 56 4.73 -9.41 0.53
N ASN A 57 4.05 -9.89 1.57
CA ASN A 57 4.60 -10.09 2.93
C ASN A 57 5.42 -8.88 3.39
N THR A 58 4.81 -7.70 3.29
CA THR A 58 5.38 -6.40 3.62
C THR A 58 4.31 -5.62 4.37
N SER A 59 4.68 -4.91 5.43
CA SER A 59 3.77 -3.92 6.04
C SER A 59 3.95 -2.57 5.34
N LEU A 60 2.84 -1.87 5.11
CA LEU A 60 2.84 -0.60 4.41
C LEU A 60 2.17 0.47 5.27
N THR A 61 2.87 1.58 5.47
CA THR A 61 2.33 2.79 6.07
C THR A 61 2.22 3.85 4.99
N VAL A 62 1.02 4.41 4.81
CA VAL A 62 0.80 5.52 3.88
C VAL A 62 0.89 6.81 4.67
N THR A 63 1.71 7.71 4.19
CA THR A 63 2.01 8.96 4.88
C THR A 63 1.78 10.12 3.94
N ARG A 64 1.06 11.13 4.41
CA ARG A 64 0.83 12.36 3.63
C ARG A 64 2.01 13.30 3.76
N ILE A 65 2.61 13.70 2.65
CA ILE A 65 3.63 14.75 2.64
C ILE A 65 2.94 16.09 2.37
N GLY A 66 3.08 17.02 3.31
CA GLY A 66 2.47 18.36 3.21
C GLY A 66 2.97 19.13 1.98
N GLY A 67 2.04 19.74 1.23
CA GLY A 67 2.37 20.59 0.10
C GLY A 67 3.18 21.80 0.54
N VAL A 68 4.28 22.08 -0.16
CA VAL A 68 4.94 23.39 -0.11
C VAL A 68 3.87 24.41 -0.51
N VAL A 69 3.30 25.09 0.49
CA VAL A 69 2.39 26.21 0.23
C VAL A 69 3.20 27.23 -0.56
N SER A 70 2.82 27.42 -1.81
CA SER A 70 3.39 28.41 -2.70
C SER A 70 3.38 29.76 -1.97
N GLY A 71 4.55 30.25 -1.55
CA GLY A 71 4.71 31.64 -1.14
C GLY A 71 5.34 31.96 0.21
N ARG A 72 5.75 31.03 1.08
CA ARG A 72 6.53 31.40 2.27
C ARG A 72 7.60 30.36 2.63
N SER A 73 8.82 30.65 2.20
CA SER A 73 10.03 30.05 2.76
C SER A 73 10.33 30.73 4.09
N THR A 74 10.36 29.97 5.19
CA THR A 74 11.34 30.03 6.30
C THR A 74 10.86 29.12 7.42
N GLU A 75 11.79 28.32 7.93
CA GLU A 75 11.69 27.32 9.01
C GLU A 75 11.40 25.90 8.54
N ILE A 76 12.36 25.01 8.86
CA ILE A 76 12.16 23.56 8.95
C ILE A 76 11.21 23.33 10.12
N ALA A 77 9.94 23.74 9.97
CA ALA A 77 8.89 23.17 10.78
C ALA A 77 9.01 21.67 10.56
N ARG A 78 9.06 20.88 11.63
CA ARG A 78 8.92 19.42 11.53
C ARG A 78 7.67 19.20 10.72
N SER A 79 7.82 18.91 9.42
CA SER A 79 6.72 18.55 8.56
C SER A 79 6.27 17.23 9.13
N HIS A 80 5.31 17.29 10.05
CA HIS A 80 4.63 16.12 10.54
C HIS A 80 4.01 15.52 9.29
N CYS A 81 4.60 14.44 8.80
CA CYS A 81 4.06 13.65 7.73
C CYS A 81 3.16 12.63 8.44
N PRO A 82 1.86 12.92 8.66
CA PRO A 82 1.01 12.02 9.40
C PRO A 82 0.85 10.71 8.62
N SER A 83 0.97 9.59 9.33
CA SER A 83 0.44 8.31 8.87
C SER A 83 -1.07 8.49 8.71
N VAL A 84 -1.57 8.26 7.50
CA VAL A 84 -3.00 8.34 7.17
C VAL A 84 -3.62 6.96 7.01
N TRP A 85 -2.81 5.92 6.88
CA TRP A 85 -3.25 4.53 6.82
C TRP A 85 -2.10 3.57 7.05
N GLU A 86 -2.41 2.42 7.65
CA GLU A 86 -1.45 1.33 7.89
C GLU A 86 -2.10 -0.01 7.55
N SER A 87 -1.31 -0.89 6.96
CA SER A 87 -1.73 -2.25 6.62
C SER A 87 -2.09 -3.05 7.87
N LYS A 88 -3.19 -3.78 7.81
CA LYS A 88 -3.74 -4.52 8.96
C LYS A 88 -3.50 -6.03 8.89
N PHE A 89 -3.23 -6.55 7.70
CA PHE A 89 -3.12 -8.00 7.48
C PHE A 89 -1.67 -8.47 7.36
N SER A 90 -0.71 -7.55 7.33
CA SER A 90 0.72 -7.85 7.40
C SER A 90 1.06 -8.50 8.74
N GLY A 91 1.68 -9.69 8.73
CA GLY A 91 2.18 -10.34 9.95
C GLY A 91 1.15 -11.20 10.72
N ARG A 92 -0.05 -11.45 10.19
CA ARG A 92 -1.07 -12.32 10.84
C ARG A 92 -0.59 -13.73 11.19
N ALA A 93 0.49 -14.21 10.58
CA ALA A 93 1.09 -15.52 10.88
C ALA A 93 2.16 -15.46 12.00
N GLY A 94 2.23 -14.37 12.78
CA GLY A 94 3.24 -14.18 13.84
C GLY A 94 4.66 -13.95 13.30
N LYS A 95 4.80 -13.70 12.00
CA LYS A 95 6.08 -13.44 11.33
C LYS A 95 6.28 -11.94 11.17
N SER A 96 7.47 -11.46 11.52
CA SER A 96 7.89 -10.10 11.17
C SER A 96 8.06 -10.01 9.66
N VAL A 97 7.69 -8.85 9.11
CA VAL A 97 7.83 -8.52 7.70
C VAL A 97 8.55 -7.18 7.58
N PRO A 98 9.27 -6.92 6.47
CA PRO A 98 9.81 -5.59 6.21
C PRO A 98 8.68 -4.56 6.20
N GLY A 99 8.95 -3.38 6.77
CA GLY A 99 8.05 -2.23 6.74
C GLY A 99 8.47 -1.21 5.69
N LEU A 100 7.50 -0.67 4.97
CA LEU A 100 7.71 0.35 3.94
C LEU A 100 6.77 1.54 4.16
N VAL A 101 7.24 2.74 3.81
CA VAL A 101 6.43 3.96 3.82
C VAL A 101 6.12 4.37 2.40
N LEU A 102 4.84 4.50 2.06
CA LEU A 102 4.38 5.11 0.82
C LEU A 102 4.01 6.57 1.09
N ALA A 103 4.84 7.47 0.59
CA ALA A 103 4.55 8.89 0.59
C ALA A 103 3.57 9.26 -0.52
N ILE A 104 2.52 9.99 -0.16
CA ILE A 104 1.49 10.52 -1.09
C ILE A 104 1.24 12.01 -0.90
#